data_AF-A0A5C3NN92-F1
#
_entry.id   AF-A0A5C3NN92-F1
#
_cell.length_a   1.000
_cell.length_b   1.000
_cell.length_c   1.000
_cell.angle_alpha   90.00
_cell.angle_beta   90.00
_cell.angle_gamma   90.00
#
_symmetry.space_group_name_H-M   'P 1'
#
loop_
_entity.id
_entity.type
_entity.pdbx_description
1 polymer ?
#
loop_
_entity_poly.entity_id
_entity_poly.type
_entity_poly.pdbx_seq_one_letter_code
_entity_poly.pdbx_strand_id
1 'polypeptide(L)'
;FEIVDSHERLFVVGTTLATFSAFRLVKHAIEKRKPVMLLNVGPTRQLLGVETIEIPAGTVMRDVVKAVLGNEAEKNTVIAEMLKSGVVKRPPDDHDDPMPRPAGL
;
A
#
# COMPACT_ATOMS: atom_id res chain seq x y z
N PHE A 1 -12.61 11.47 9.27
CA PHE A 1 -11.79 10.39 9.83
C PHE A 1 -12.59 9.16 10.23
N GLU A 2 -13.91 9.13 9.97
CA GLU A 2 -14.81 8.05 10.39
C GLU A 2 -14.30 6.64 10.10
N ILE A 3 -13.77 6.38 8.90
CA ILE A 3 -13.21 5.06 8.55
C ILE A 3 -12.06 4.63 9.46
N VAL A 4 -11.23 5.57 9.92
CA VAL A 4 -10.17 5.29 10.89
C VAL A 4 -10.75 5.16 12.29
N ASP A 5 -11.78 5.93 12.61
CA ASP A 5 -12.40 5.95 13.95
C ASP A 5 -13.15 4.65 14.26
N SER A 6 -13.88 4.11 13.28
CA SER A 6 -14.70 2.89 13.41
C SER A 6 -13.93 1.58 13.32
N HIS A 7 -12.62 1.61 13.01
CA HIS A 7 -11.80 0.41 12.85
C HIS A 7 -10.64 0.39 13.85
N GLU A 8 -10.21 -0.80 14.27
CA GLU A 8 -9.15 -0.95 15.28
C GLU A 8 -7.74 -0.85 14.70
N ARG A 9 -7.58 -1.19 13.42
CA ARG A 9 -6.29 -1.36 12.75
C ARG A 9 -6.34 -0.82 11.33
N LEU A 10 -5.19 -0.38 10.82
CA LEU A 10 -5.07 0.14 9.47
C LEU A 10 -3.98 -0.62 8.71
N PHE A 11 -4.38 -1.21 7.58
CA PHE A 11 -3.44 -1.77 6.60
C PHE A 11 -3.44 -0.88 5.36
N VAL A 12 -2.27 -0.37 5.01
CA VAL A 12 -2.08 0.60 3.92
C VAL A 12 -1.23 -0.04 2.84
N VAL A 13 -1.58 0.16 1.57
CA VAL A 13 -0.94 -0.55 0.45
C VAL A 13 -0.59 0.43 -0.67
N GLY A 14 0.63 0.33 -1.19
CA GLY A 14 1.05 0.96 -2.45
C GLY A 14 1.08 2.49 -2.42
N THR A 15 1.51 3.09 -1.32
CA THR A 15 1.64 4.54 -1.20
C THR A 15 2.94 4.95 -0.52
N THR A 16 3.57 6.01 -1.04
CA THR A 16 4.72 6.66 -0.43
C THR A 16 4.34 7.58 0.73
N LEU A 17 3.03 7.78 0.98
CA LEU A 17 2.48 8.78 1.89
C LEU A 17 2.91 10.22 1.58
N ALA A 18 3.33 10.46 0.32
CA ALA A 18 3.67 11.80 -0.16
C ALA A 18 2.45 12.73 -0.21
N THR A 19 1.28 12.17 -0.54
CA THR A 19 0.03 12.93 -0.63
C THR A 19 -0.63 13.07 0.75
N PHE A 20 -1.17 14.27 1.01
CA PHE A 20 -1.78 14.58 2.31
C PHE A 20 -3.04 13.75 2.60
N SER A 21 -3.75 13.28 1.56
CA SER A 21 -4.99 12.53 1.70
C SER A 21 -4.81 11.17 2.40
N ALA A 22 -3.77 10.42 2.06
CA ALA A 22 -3.41 9.17 2.73
C ALA A 22 -2.65 9.44 4.04
N PHE A 23 -1.68 10.36 4.00
CA PHE A 23 -0.87 10.72 5.16
C PHE A 23 -1.71 11.11 6.39
N ARG A 24 -2.74 11.95 6.22
CA ARG A 24 -3.58 12.40 7.34
C ARG A 24 -4.30 11.25 8.04
N LEU A 25 -4.72 10.22 7.29
CA LEU A 25 -5.42 9.06 7.85
C LEU A 25 -4.48 8.20 8.69
N VAL A 26 -3.27 7.97 8.19
CA VAL A 26 -2.22 7.25 8.92
C VAL A 26 -1.82 8.01 10.18
N LYS A 27 -1.57 9.31 10.06
CA LYS A 27 -1.23 10.17 11.20
C LYS A 27 -2.31 10.10 12.30
N HIS A 28 -3.58 10.23 11.92
CA HIS A 28 -4.71 10.15 12.85
C HIS A 28 -4.83 8.77 13.53
N ALA A 29 -4.52 7.68 12.83
CA ALA A 29 -4.50 6.34 13.41
C ALA A 29 -3.40 6.20 14.48
N ILE A 30 -2.20 6.71 14.18
CA ILE A 30 -1.05 6.70 15.11
C ILE A 30 -1.35 7.53 16.36
N GLU A 31 -1.93 8.72 16.21
CA GLU A 31 -2.35 9.58 17.33
C GLU A 31 -3.36 8.87 18.24
N LYS A 32 -4.21 8.01 17.67
CA LYS A 32 -5.14 7.15 18.40
C LYS A 32 -4.53 5.83 18.89
N ARG A 33 -3.22 5.65 18.75
CA ARG A 33 -2.46 4.44 19.13
C ARG A 33 -3.01 3.17 18.48
N LYS A 34 -3.53 3.29 17.26
CA LYS A 34 -4.01 2.15 16.49
C LYS A 34 -2.84 1.51 15.73
N PRO A 35 -2.75 0.17 15.66
CA PRO A 35 -1.72 -0.48 14.87
C PRO A 35 -1.85 -0.11 13.39
N VAL A 36 -0.73 0.26 12.77
CA VAL A 36 -0.64 0.58 11.34
C VAL A 36 0.45 -0.26 10.69
N MET A 37 0.07 -0.95 9.61
CA MET A 37 1.00 -1.67 8.75
C MET A 37 0.94 -1.12 7.33
N LEU A 38 2.10 -0.96 6.69
CA LEU A 38 2.25 -0.43 5.34
C LEU A 38 2.96 -1.45 4.45
N LEU A 39 2.37 -1.75 3.29
CA LEU A 39 2.98 -2.55 2.23
C LEU A 39 3.35 -1.63 1.06
N ASN A 40 4.63 -1.31 0.90
CA ASN A 40 5.09 -0.45 -0.19
C ASN A 40 6.54 -0.76 -0.57
N VAL A 41 6.89 -0.55 -1.85
CA VAL A 41 8.28 -0.59 -2.31
C VAL A 41 8.70 0.83 -2.70
N GLY A 42 9.89 1.22 -2.26
CA GLY A 42 10.45 2.54 -2.53
C GLY A 42 10.26 3.52 -1.37
N PRO A 43 10.72 4.78 -1.57
CA PRO A 43 10.77 5.76 -0.50
C PRO A 43 9.37 6.05 0.04
N THR A 44 9.19 5.81 1.33
CA THR A 44 7.97 6.16 2.05
C THR A 44 8.31 7.23 3.08
N ARG A 45 7.46 8.26 3.19
CA ARG A 45 7.56 9.23 4.29
C ARG A 45 7.55 8.49 5.63
N GLN A 46 8.67 8.57 6.35
CA GLN A 46 8.85 7.91 7.64
C GLN A 46 7.90 8.48 8.68
N LEU A 47 7.24 7.58 9.41
CA LEU A 47 6.36 7.88 10.53
C LEU A 47 6.68 6.90 11.66
N LEU A 48 6.81 7.42 12.88
CA LEU A 48 7.02 6.58 14.06
C LEU A 48 5.77 5.73 14.31
N GLY A 49 5.97 4.44 14.61
CA GLY A 49 4.88 3.52 14.93
C GLY A 49 4.18 2.90 13.71
N VAL A 50 4.76 3.00 12.51
CA VAL A 50 4.29 2.27 11.32
C VAL A 50 5.23 1.11 11.03
N GLU A 51 4.69 -0.10 10.94
CA GLU A 51 5.42 -1.28 10.46
C GLU A 51 5.36 -1.33 8.93
N THR A 52 6.52 -1.37 8.26
CA THR A 52 6.59 -1.37 6.80
C THR A 52 7.11 -2.70 6.27
N ILE A 53 6.38 -3.28 5.32
CA ILE A 53 6.75 -4.45 4.54
C ILE A 53 7.17 -3.98 3.15
N GLU A 54 8.43 -4.22 2.79
CA GLU A 54 9.00 -3.84 1.49
C GLU A 54 8.87 -4.96 0.45
N ILE A 55 7.64 -5.24 0.03
CA ILE A 55 7.33 -6.23 -1.01
C ILE A 55 6.42 -5.60 -2.07
N PRO A 56 6.60 -5.88 -3.37
CA PRO A 56 5.71 -5.36 -4.40
C PRO A 56 4.24 -5.73 -4.12
N ALA A 57 3.42 -4.71 -3.84
CA ALA A 57 2.01 -4.90 -3.51
C ALA A 57 1.25 -5.71 -4.57
N GLY A 58 1.56 -5.48 -5.85
CA GLY A 58 0.94 -6.23 -6.96
C GLY A 58 1.25 -7.73 -6.93
N THR A 59 2.39 -8.16 -6.41
CA THR A 59 2.69 -9.59 -6.26
C THR A 59 1.88 -10.17 -5.11
N VAL A 60 1.92 -9.50 -3.94
CA VAL A 60 1.16 -9.92 -2.75
C VAL A 60 -0.33 -10.05 -3.05
N MET A 61 -0.93 -9.05 -3.71
CA MET A 61 -2.36 -9.08 -4.02
C MET A 61 -2.75 -10.23 -4.94
N ARG A 62 -1.91 -10.58 -5.93
CA ARG A 62 -2.18 -11.74 -6.81
C ARG A 62 -2.16 -13.04 -6.02
N ASP A 63 -1.21 -13.21 -5.10
CA ASP A 63 -1.11 -14.41 -4.28
C ASP A 63 -2.27 -14.51 -3.28
N VAL A 64 -2.68 -13.40 -2.69
CA VAL A 64 -3.89 -13.32 -1.85
C VAL A 64 -5.14 -13.72 -2.65
N VAL A 65 -5.31 -13.21 -3.87
CA VAL A 65 -6.46 -13.58 -4.71
C VAL A 65 -6.48 -15.07 -5.04
N LYS A 66 -5.33 -15.65 -5.40
CA LYS A 66 -5.21 -17.10 -5.63
C LYS A 66 -5.56 -17.90 -4.38
N ALA A 67 -5.10 -17.47 -3.21
CA ALA A 67 -5.38 -18.14 -1.94
C ALA A 67 -6.86 -18.07 -1.55
N VAL A 68 -7.52 -16.93 -1.78
CA VAL A 68 -8.94 -16.73 -1.44
C VAL A 68 -9.86 -17.48 -2.39
N LEU A 69 -9.55 -17.50 -3.69
CA LEU A 69 -10.39 -18.15 -4.71
C LEU A 69 -10.09 -19.64 -4.92
N GLY A 70 -8.90 -20.09 -4.51
CA GLY A 70 -8.44 -21.46 -4.71
C GLY A 70 -8.57 -21.89 -6.17
N ASN A 71 -9.20 -23.05 -6.40
CA ASN A 71 -9.36 -23.62 -7.74
C ASN A 71 -10.21 -22.75 -8.69
N GLU A 72 -11.06 -21.86 -8.19
CA GLU A 72 -11.87 -20.97 -9.04
C GLU A 72 -11.04 -19.89 -9.73
N ALA A 73 -9.84 -19.58 -9.21
CA ALA A 73 -8.90 -18.66 -9.84
C ALA A 73 -8.48 -19.14 -11.25
N GLU A 74 -8.47 -20.45 -11.49
CA GLU A 74 -8.07 -21.05 -12.77
C GLU A 74 -9.26 -21.37 -13.68
N LYS A 75 -10.42 -21.68 -13.12
CA LYS A 75 -11.62 -22.02 -13.90
C LYS A 75 -12.28 -20.81 -14.53
N ASN A 76 -12.24 -19.66 -13.86
CA ASN A 76 -12.80 -18.43 -14.40
C ASN A 76 -11.79 -17.76 -15.33
N THR A 77 -12.09 -17.78 -16.63
CA THR A 77 -11.19 -17.24 -17.67
C THR A 77 -10.88 -15.76 -17.50
N VAL A 78 -11.84 -14.96 -17.01
CA VAL A 78 -11.64 -13.53 -16.74
C VAL A 78 -10.66 -13.34 -15.59
N ILE A 79 -10.83 -14.08 -14.49
CA ILE A 79 -9.94 -13.98 -13.32
C ILE A 79 -8.54 -14.48 -13.66
N ALA A 80 -8.44 -15.61 -14.37
CA ALA A 80 -7.17 -16.16 -14.82
C ALA A 80 -6.39 -15.16 -15.70
N GLU A 81 -7.09 -14.45 -16.59
CA GLU A 81 -6.50 -13.40 -17.43
C GLU A 81 -6.10 -12.18 -16.61
N MET A 82 -6.95 -11.72 -15.67
CA MET A 82 -6.62 -10.60 -14.78
C MET A 82 -5.39 -10.89 -13.91
N LEU A 83 -5.19 -12.13 -13.45
CA LEU A 83 -4.04 -12.52 -12.64
C LEU A 83 -2.72 -12.54 -13.44
N LYS A 84 -2.79 -12.85 -14.74
CA LYS A 84 -1.64 -12.91 -15.66
C LYS A 84 -1.35 -11.58 -16.34
N SER A 85 -2.31 -10.67 -16.35
CA SER A 85 -2.18 -9.36 -16.99
C SER A 85 -1.70 -8.26 -16.02
N GLY A 86 -1.38 -7.11 -16.61
CA GLY A 86 -0.84 -5.94 -15.92
C GLY A 86 0.57 -5.61 -16.37
N VAL A 87 0.84 -4.32 -16.56
CA VAL A 87 2.13 -3.82 -17.01
C VAL A 87 2.84 -3.16 -15.83
N VAL A 88 4.01 -3.67 -15.46
CA VAL A 88 4.90 -3.02 -14.48
C VAL A 88 5.98 -2.27 -15.26
N LYS A 89 5.76 -0.97 -15.47
CA LYS A 89 6.79 -0.06 -15.97
C LYS A 89 7.47 0.58 -14.77
N ARG A 90 8.70 0.15 -14.48
CA ARG A 90 9.53 0.87 -13.52
C ARG A 90 10.05 2.15 -14.19
N PRO A 91 10.05 3.30 -13.51
CA PRO A 91 10.86 4.43 -13.93
C PRO A 91 12.33 3.98 -14.08
N PRO A 92 13.10 4.61 -14.98
CA PRO A 92 14.52 4.32 -15.11
C PRO A 92 15.26 4.61 -13.79
N ASP A 93 16.37 3.90 -13.56
CA ASP A 93 17.07 3.86 -12.26
C ASP A 93 17.67 5.22 -11.83
N ASP A 94 17.76 6.18 -12.75
CA ASP A 94 18.22 7.56 -12.52
C ASP A 94 17.10 8.53 -12.12
N HIS A 95 15.87 8.03 -11.98
CA HIS A 95 14.73 8.84 -11.56
C HIS A 95 14.82 9.19 -10.07
N ASP A 96 15.38 10.36 -9.77
CA ASP A 96 15.40 10.94 -8.43
C ASP A 96 13.98 11.44 -8.08
N ASP A 97 13.22 10.66 -7.29
CA ASP A 97 11.89 11.07 -6.81
C ASP A 97 12.09 12.10 -5.69
N PRO A 98 11.82 13.40 -5.92
CA PRO A 98 12.11 14.42 -4.94
C PRO A 98 11.26 14.16 -3.70
N MET A 99 11.90 13.70 -2.62
CA MET A 99 11.24 13.46 -1.35
C MET A 99 10.42 14.71 -1.01
N PRO A 100 9.10 14.58 -0.75
CA PRO A 100 8.25 15.73 -0.52
C PRO A 100 8.71 16.45 0.75
N ARG A 101 9.41 17.56 0.54
CA ARG A 101 9.94 18.43 1.59
C ARG A 101 8.76 18.90 2.45
N PRO A 102 8.88 18.89 3.79
CA PRO A 102 7.83 19.41 4.64
C PRO A 102 7.58 20.88 4.26
N ALA A 103 6.36 21.18 3.85
CA ALA A 103 5.92 22.55 3.65
C ALA A 103 5.67 23.17 5.03
N GLY A 104 6.61 23.99 5.49
CA GLY A 104 6.48 24.84 6.67
C GLY A 104 6.87 24.17 7.99
N LEU A 105 7.84 24.80 8.66
CA LEU A 105 7.88 24.95 10.12
C LEU A 105 6.99 26.13 10.51
#